data_AF-A0A1P6C4L0-F1
#
_entry.id   AF-A0A1P6C4L0-F1
#
_cell.length_a   1.000
_cell.length_b   1.000
_cell.length_c   1.000
_cell.angle_alpha   90.00
_cell.angle_beta   90.00
_cell.angle_gamma   90.00
#
_symmetry.space_group_name_H-M   'P 1'
#
loop_
_entity.id
_entity.type
_entity.pdbx_description
1 polymer ?
#
loop_
_entity_poly.entity_id
_entity_poly.type
_entity_poly.pdbx_seq_one_letter_code
_entity_poly.pdbx_strand_id
1 'polypeptide(L)'
;MDISVSHSGATSTAISDTTDFCVVCGDKAIGKHYGAVACNGCKGFFRRSVWQNLQYTCRFSKQCNIDKDHRNACRYCRFQKCLADGMKPEAIQNERDRIGSTKRSRKRSLPAHLQPTSTSGDGNSDSDDAPSSARLERRYSEDEATTAASRRLVEMIVDIESRLQGNQNINNILGGEGQENNSRQRTISLMIGWANLLHPIPELPFADKVLLLKHCSPAFSLLHTVQRSLSSTHIVLPNDTILTLTPFHYPDLVAIVSRILDELLTPLRRINVEKAEVSALKALVLLHPDVTGLTIVSREKLREARDGVLRALFTYLKQILSPGDTSVRLSNLLLIIPSLYSIAQTLAQNNQLGVIFGLTDQTSPSNKHVTLMTDCIDEHQDVKEDLSNLSKDNNNVLFTKTPTMLTNLIASQAISTHDNLQTTATITNPVALPLLSSSTLPLQMKMFMT
;
A
#
# COMPACT_ATOMS: atom_id res chain seq x y z
N MET A 1 -36.40 -24.56 -75.44
CA MET A 1 -36.40 -24.24 -76.88
C MET A 1 -37.41 -23.14 -77.17
N ASP A 2 -37.09 -21.87 -77.24
CA ASP A 2 -36.06 -21.04 -76.62
C ASP A 2 -36.47 -19.59 -76.95
N ILE A 3 -36.39 -18.74 -75.94
CA ILE A 3 -35.93 -17.35 -75.99
C ILE A 3 -36.68 -16.36 -76.89
N SER A 4 -37.34 -15.37 -76.25
CA SER A 4 -37.40 -13.99 -76.77
C SER A 4 -37.53 -12.96 -75.63
N VAL A 5 -36.41 -12.26 -75.44
CA VAL A 5 -36.12 -10.92 -74.86
C VAL A 5 -37.30 -10.03 -74.43
N SER A 6 -37.23 -9.51 -73.19
CA SER A 6 -37.78 -8.19 -72.84
C SER A 6 -37.04 -7.53 -71.65
N HIS A 7 -37.01 -6.20 -71.71
CA HIS A 7 -36.19 -5.24 -70.96
C HIS A 7 -36.18 -5.37 -69.42
N SER A 8 -35.00 -5.21 -68.82
CA SER A 8 -34.83 -4.89 -67.39
C SER A 8 -34.22 -3.50 -67.24
N GLY A 9 -35.03 -2.58 -66.72
CA GLY A 9 -34.66 -1.21 -66.36
C GLY A 9 -33.86 -1.16 -65.06
N ALA A 10 -33.11 -0.07 -64.94
CA ALA A 10 -32.20 0.25 -63.85
C ALA A 10 -32.88 0.35 -62.48
N THR A 11 -32.29 -0.29 -61.46
CA THR A 11 -32.57 -0.02 -60.03
C THR A 11 -31.29 0.44 -59.35
N SER A 12 -31.27 1.73 -59.03
CA SER A 12 -30.32 2.42 -58.17
C SER A 12 -30.45 1.90 -56.73
N THR A 13 -29.40 1.27 -56.19
CA THR A 13 -29.32 0.84 -54.79
C THR A 13 -29.01 2.03 -53.87
N ALA A 14 -30.03 2.54 -53.19
CA ALA A 14 -29.92 3.55 -52.14
C ALA A 14 -29.48 2.91 -50.81
N ILE A 15 -28.37 3.41 -50.25
CA ILE A 15 -27.83 3.09 -48.93
C ILE A 15 -28.71 3.81 -47.87
N SER A 16 -29.50 3.07 -47.09
CA SER A 16 -30.34 3.62 -46.00
C SER A 16 -30.33 2.72 -44.74
N ASP A 17 -30.10 3.37 -43.58
CA ASP A 17 -30.63 3.08 -42.23
C ASP A 17 -30.22 1.83 -41.42
N THR A 18 -28.92 1.57 -41.22
CA THR A 18 -28.45 0.64 -40.15
C THR A 18 -28.16 1.33 -38.80
N THR A 19 -28.40 2.63 -38.67
CA THR A 19 -28.01 3.40 -37.46
C THR A 19 -29.07 3.44 -36.35
N ASP A 20 -30.26 2.87 -36.58
CA ASP A 20 -31.42 3.10 -35.72
C ASP A 20 -31.66 2.02 -34.66
N PHE A 21 -30.98 0.87 -34.75
CA PHE A 21 -31.20 -0.26 -33.86
C PHE A 21 -29.94 -0.66 -33.08
N CYS A 22 -30.15 -1.09 -31.84
CA CYS A 22 -29.09 -1.53 -30.94
C CYS A 22 -28.51 -2.86 -31.41
N VAL A 23 -27.22 -2.89 -31.72
CA VAL A 23 -26.53 -4.11 -32.21
C VAL A 23 -26.64 -5.28 -31.23
N VAL A 24 -26.74 -5.00 -29.93
CA VAL A 24 -26.81 -6.03 -28.88
C VAL A 24 -28.17 -6.71 -28.77
N CYS A 25 -29.29 -5.97 -28.87
CA CYS A 25 -30.61 -6.53 -28.57
C CYS A 25 -31.72 -6.16 -29.55
N GLY A 26 -31.41 -5.42 -30.62
CA GLY A 26 -32.39 -4.97 -31.62
C GLY A 26 -33.35 -3.87 -31.16
N ASP A 27 -33.28 -3.42 -29.91
CA ASP A 27 -34.08 -2.29 -29.40
C ASP A 27 -33.65 -0.96 -30.03
N LYS A 28 -34.52 0.07 -30.02
CA LYS A 28 -34.22 1.38 -30.63
C LYS A 28 -32.94 1.98 -30.04
N ALA A 29 -31.98 2.30 -30.90
CA ALA A 29 -30.72 2.92 -30.49
C ALA A 29 -30.91 4.39 -30.14
N ILE A 30 -30.10 4.88 -29.20
CA ILE A 30 -30.05 6.31 -28.85
C ILE A 30 -28.76 6.97 -29.37
N GLY A 31 -27.86 6.19 -29.96
CA GLY A 31 -26.56 6.63 -30.48
C GLY A 31 -25.44 5.64 -30.14
N LYS A 32 -24.19 6.08 -30.32
CA LYS A 32 -22.99 5.30 -30.00
C LYS A 32 -22.65 5.42 -28.51
N HIS A 33 -22.47 4.28 -27.84
CA HIS A 33 -22.08 4.20 -26.44
C HIS A 33 -20.98 3.16 -26.26
N TYR A 34 -19.85 3.60 -25.69
CA TYR A 34 -18.67 2.77 -25.46
C TYR A 34 -18.18 2.06 -26.72
N GLY A 35 -18.30 2.67 -27.90
CA GLY A 35 -17.80 2.10 -29.16
C GLY A 35 -18.85 1.43 -30.05
N ALA A 36 -20.06 1.14 -29.56
CA ALA A 36 -21.11 0.47 -30.35
C ALA A 36 -22.45 1.23 -30.34
N VAL A 37 -23.27 1.05 -31.39
CA VAL A 37 -24.62 1.63 -31.48
C VAL A 37 -25.55 0.88 -30.52
N ALA A 38 -26.05 1.57 -29.49
CA ALA A 38 -26.72 0.90 -28.37
C ALA A 38 -27.98 1.61 -27.88
N CYS A 39 -28.93 0.83 -27.39
CA CYS A 39 -30.08 1.34 -26.65
C CYS A 39 -29.68 1.75 -25.23
N ASN A 40 -30.56 2.50 -24.56
CA ASN A 40 -30.32 2.94 -23.17
C ASN A 40 -30.13 1.76 -22.19
N GLY A 41 -30.82 0.64 -22.44
CA GLY A 41 -30.73 -0.57 -21.62
C GLY A 41 -29.34 -1.21 -21.65
N CYS A 42 -28.77 -1.42 -22.84
CA CYS A 42 -27.43 -2.02 -22.99
C CYS A 42 -26.32 -1.05 -22.57
N LYS A 43 -26.46 0.25 -22.83
CA LYS A 43 -25.57 1.30 -22.29
C LYS A 43 -25.45 1.22 -20.76
N GLY A 44 -26.58 1.24 -20.06
CA GLY A 44 -26.59 1.21 -18.59
C GLY A 44 -26.09 -0.12 -18.02
N PHE A 45 -26.45 -1.23 -18.68
CA PHE A 45 -26.00 -2.56 -18.29
C PHE A 45 -24.48 -2.73 -18.43
N PHE A 46 -23.91 -2.33 -19.56
CA PHE A 46 -22.46 -2.41 -19.80
C PHE A 46 -21.69 -1.56 -18.79
N ARG A 47 -22.11 -0.30 -18.57
CA ARG A 47 -21.49 0.60 -17.59
C ARG A 47 -21.46 0.00 -16.18
N ARG A 48 -22.59 -0.52 -15.68
CA ARG A 48 -22.65 -1.12 -14.34
C ARG A 48 -21.79 -2.37 -14.24
N SER A 49 -21.78 -3.20 -15.27
CA SER A 49 -21.01 -4.45 -15.28
C SER A 49 -19.52 -4.20 -15.23
N VAL A 50 -19.02 -3.23 -16.00
CA VAL A 50 -17.59 -2.86 -15.98
C VAL A 50 -17.23 -2.10 -14.71
N TRP A 51 -18.01 -1.09 -14.32
CA TRP A 51 -17.70 -0.24 -13.16
C TRP A 51 -17.60 -1.03 -11.85
N GLN A 52 -18.49 -1.99 -11.65
CA GLN A 52 -18.52 -2.83 -10.44
C GLN A 52 -17.72 -4.13 -10.62
N ASN A 53 -17.00 -4.28 -11.74
CA ASN A 53 -16.26 -5.49 -12.10
C ASN A 53 -17.09 -6.78 -11.90
N LEU A 54 -18.35 -6.77 -12.36
CA LEU A 54 -19.30 -7.85 -12.10
C LEU A 54 -18.99 -9.07 -12.97
N GLN A 55 -18.81 -10.21 -12.32
CA GLN A 55 -18.70 -11.50 -12.99
C GLN A 55 -20.06 -12.18 -13.03
N TYR A 56 -20.47 -12.61 -14.22
CA TYR A 56 -21.73 -13.33 -14.42
C TYR A 56 -21.45 -14.80 -14.78
N THR A 57 -22.41 -15.67 -14.46
CA THR A 57 -22.38 -17.08 -14.87
C THR A 57 -23.64 -17.40 -15.67
N CYS A 58 -23.50 -18.06 -16.82
CA CYS A 58 -24.64 -18.57 -17.57
C CYS A 58 -25.20 -19.82 -16.86
N ARG A 59 -26.52 -19.93 -16.72
CA ARG A 59 -27.18 -21.13 -16.20
C ARG A 59 -27.34 -22.25 -17.24
N PHE A 60 -27.07 -21.95 -18.51
CA PHE A 60 -27.24 -22.84 -19.65
C PHE A 60 -25.91 -22.99 -20.42
N SER A 61 -25.95 -23.29 -21.71
CA SER A 61 -24.80 -23.55 -22.59
C SER A 61 -24.04 -22.30 -23.07
N LYS A 62 -24.17 -21.15 -22.40
CA LYS A 62 -23.55 -19.87 -22.81
C LYS A 62 -23.99 -19.35 -24.20
N GLN A 63 -25.08 -19.87 -24.77
CA GLN A 63 -25.63 -19.49 -26.09
C GLN A 63 -27.06 -18.90 -25.99
N CYS A 64 -27.36 -18.13 -24.95
CA CYS A 64 -28.70 -17.53 -24.81
C CYS A 64 -28.92 -16.41 -25.84
N ASN A 65 -30.07 -16.43 -26.52
CA ASN A 65 -30.48 -15.37 -27.45
C ASN A 65 -30.79 -14.06 -26.69
N ILE A 66 -30.34 -12.94 -27.25
CA ILE A 66 -30.46 -11.61 -26.64
C ILE A 66 -31.27 -10.71 -27.56
N ASP A 67 -32.56 -10.60 -27.25
CA ASP A 67 -33.54 -9.78 -27.97
C ASP A 67 -34.12 -8.70 -27.06
N LYS A 68 -34.90 -7.76 -27.61
CA LYS A 68 -35.47 -6.62 -26.86
C LYS A 68 -36.19 -7.06 -25.58
N ASP A 69 -37.03 -8.09 -25.67
CA ASP A 69 -37.90 -8.53 -24.58
C ASP A 69 -37.16 -9.49 -23.61
N HIS A 70 -36.24 -10.31 -24.13
CA HIS A 70 -35.58 -11.37 -23.38
C HIS A 70 -34.13 -11.06 -22.96
N ARG A 71 -33.61 -9.85 -23.25
CA ARG A 71 -32.22 -9.45 -22.90
C ARG A 71 -31.89 -9.53 -21.41
N ASN A 72 -32.88 -9.60 -20.52
CA ASN A 72 -32.66 -9.70 -19.07
C ASN A 72 -32.57 -11.15 -18.56
N ALA A 73 -32.87 -12.16 -19.39
CA ALA A 73 -32.90 -13.56 -18.98
C ALA A 73 -31.50 -14.11 -18.61
N CYS A 74 -30.45 -13.69 -19.32
CA CYS A 74 -29.08 -14.14 -19.07
C CYS A 74 -28.09 -12.96 -19.11
N ARG A 75 -27.63 -12.52 -17.93
CA ARG A 75 -26.64 -11.44 -17.81
C ARG A 75 -25.30 -11.80 -18.43
N TYR A 76 -24.86 -13.06 -18.30
CA TYR A 76 -23.61 -13.54 -18.90
C TYR A 76 -23.62 -13.37 -20.42
N CYS A 77 -24.59 -13.98 -21.12
CA CYS A 77 -24.66 -13.91 -22.58
C CYS A 77 -24.88 -12.48 -23.08
N ARG A 78 -25.67 -11.67 -22.35
CA ARG A 78 -25.83 -10.25 -22.68
C ARG A 78 -24.50 -9.49 -22.59
N PHE A 79 -23.71 -9.69 -21.54
CA PHE A 79 -22.43 -9.00 -21.37
C PHE A 79 -21.40 -9.44 -22.40
N GLN A 80 -21.32 -10.75 -22.67
CA GLN A 80 -20.49 -11.30 -23.74
C GLN A 80 -20.88 -10.74 -25.11
N LYS A 81 -22.18 -10.63 -25.40
CA LYS A 81 -22.65 -10.01 -26.64
C LYS A 81 -22.31 -8.51 -26.73
N CYS A 82 -22.37 -7.77 -25.62
CA CYS A 82 -21.90 -6.37 -25.59
C CYS A 82 -20.43 -6.25 -26.02
N LEU A 83 -19.56 -7.11 -25.50
CA LEU A 83 -18.14 -7.14 -25.88
C LEU A 83 -17.95 -7.55 -27.34
N ALA A 84 -18.64 -8.61 -27.77
CA ALA A 84 -18.57 -9.13 -29.14
C ALA A 84 -19.03 -8.11 -30.18
N ASP A 85 -20.07 -7.33 -29.88
CA ASP A 85 -20.61 -6.29 -30.77
C ASP A 85 -19.87 -4.94 -30.63
N GLY A 86 -18.71 -4.91 -29.96
CA GLY A 86 -17.79 -3.78 -29.97
C GLY A 86 -17.94 -2.75 -28.84
N MET A 87 -18.63 -3.08 -27.74
CA MET A 87 -18.56 -2.25 -26.54
C MET A 87 -17.21 -2.43 -25.83
N LYS A 88 -16.55 -1.30 -25.57
CA LYS A 88 -15.18 -1.16 -25.08
C LYS A 88 -15.15 -0.78 -23.60
N PRO A 89 -14.68 -1.65 -22.68
CA PRO A 89 -14.57 -1.32 -21.26
C PRO A 89 -13.71 -0.09 -20.99
N GLU A 90 -12.66 0.11 -21.78
CA GLU A 90 -11.73 1.24 -21.68
C GLU A 90 -12.36 2.60 -22.02
N ALA A 91 -13.51 2.60 -22.71
CA ALA A 91 -14.27 3.82 -22.98
C ALA A 91 -15.10 4.30 -21.78
N ILE A 92 -15.12 3.56 -20.66
CA ILE A 92 -15.80 3.95 -19.43
C ILE A 92 -14.81 4.73 -18.56
N GLN A 93 -15.06 6.03 -18.41
CA GLN A 93 -14.30 6.89 -17.51
C GLN A 93 -14.58 6.47 -16.06
N ASN A 94 -13.52 6.16 -15.30
CA ASN A 94 -13.58 5.59 -13.95
C ASN A 94 -14.05 6.59 -12.88
N GLU A 95 -14.09 7.87 -13.23
CA GLU A 95 -14.70 8.93 -12.44
C GLU A 95 -15.49 9.79 -13.42
N ARG A 96 -16.75 10.07 -13.10
CA ARG A 96 -17.28 11.37 -13.52
C ARG A 96 -16.34 12.36 -12.85
N ASP A 97 -15.60 13.15 -13.62
CA ASP A 97 -15.08 14.42 -13.11
C ASP A 97 -16.21 14.98 -12.27
N ARG A 98 -15.99 15.07 -10.95
CA ARG A 98 -16.76 16.02 -10.18
C ARG A 98 -16.48 17.28 -10.95
N ILE A 99 -17.48 17.78 -11.67
CA ILE A 99 -17.54 19.18 -12.03
C ILE A 99 -17.49 19.84 -10.67
N GLY A 100 -16.27 20.07 -10.17
CA GLY A 100 -16.01 20.84 -9.00
C GLY A 100 -16.77 22.11 -9.25
N SER A 101 -17.57 22.52 -8.26
CA SER A 101 -18.42 23.72 -8.28
C SER A 101 -17.87 24.66 -9.33
N THR A 102 -18.55 24.71 -10.48
CA THR A 102 -18.10 25.53 -11.59
C THR A 102 -17.70 26.87 -11.00
N LYS A 103 -16.56 27.39 -11.43
CA LYS A 103 -15.82 28.59 -10.94
C LYS A 103 -16.65 29.83 -10.55
N ARG A 104 -17.98 29.82 -10.68
CA ARG A 104 -18.92 30.86 -10.25
C ARG A 104 -18.83 31.22 -8.76
N SER A 105 -18.46 30.33 -7.82
CA SER A 105 -18.43 30.71 -6.40
C SER A 105 -17.14 31.38 -5.89
N ARG A 106 -16.00 31.29 -6.59
CA ARG A 106 -14.73 31.89 -6.13
C ARG A 106 -14.43 33.29 -6.70
N LYS A 107 -15.28 33.84 -7.57
CA LYS A 107 -15.05 35.16 -8.16
C LYS A 107 -15.41 36.33 -7.22
N ARG A 108 -15.93 36.06 -6.01
CA ARG A 108 -16.36 37.11 -5.06
C ARG A 108 -15.34 37.48 -3.96
N SER A 109 -14.17 36.86 -3.91
CA SER A 109 -13.21 37.08 -2.81
C SER A 109 -11.78 37.43 -3.25
N LEU A 110 -11.57 37.86 -4.50
CA LEU A 110 -10.27 38.32 -4.99
C LEU A 110 -10.27 39.85 -5.19
N PRO A 111 -9.28 40.59 -4.64
CA PRO A 111 -9.14 42.03 -4.83
C PRO A 111 -9.13 42.42 -6.32
N ALA A 112 -9.79 43.53 -6.66
CA ALA A 112 -10.11 43.97 -8.02
C ALA A 112 -8.91 44.12 -8.98
N HIS A 113 -7.68 44.16 -8.47
CA HIS A 113 -6.46 44.33 -9.25
C HIS A 113 -5.99 43.08 -10.03
N LEU A 114 -6.44 41.87 -9.69
CA LEU A 114 -5.88 40.62 -10.26
C LEU A 114 -6.81 39.85 -11.20
N GLN A 115 -7.90 40.45 -11.70
CA GLN A 115 -8.81 39.76 -12.63
C GLN A 115 -8.33 39.87 -14.09
N PRO A 116 -8.11 38.73 -14.80
CA PRO A 116 -7.82 38.75 -16.24
C PRO A 116 -9.05 39.24 -17.02
N THR A 117 -8.84 40.24 -17.87
CA THR A 117 -9.83 40.80 -18.80
C THR A 117 -9.93 39.95 -20.07
N SER A 118 -11.05 39.24 -20.27
CA SER A 118 -11.52 38.87 -21.61
C SER A 118 -12.99 38.42 -21.61
N THR A 119 -13.82 39.31 -22.16
CA THR A 119 -14.90 39.09 -23.16
C THR A 119 -15.99 38.04 -22.92
N SER A 120 -17.16 38.57 -22.48
CA SER A 120 -18.52 38.44 -23.06
C SER A 120 -19.13 37.06 -23.35
N GLY A 121 -20.29 36.82 -22.73
CA GLY A 121 -21.24 35.76 -23.05
C GLY A 121 -22.38 35.74 -22.03
N ASP A 122 -23.44 36.51 -22.29
CA ASP A 122 -24.64 36.64 -21.48
C ASP A 122 -25.43 35.33 -21.39
N GLY A 123 -26.04 35.08 -20.21
CA GLY A 123 -26.89 33.91 -19.97
C GLY A 123 -27.46 33.91 -18.55
N ASN A 124 -28.64 34.52 -18.42
CA ASN A 124 -29.58 34.38 -17.30
C ASN A 124 -29.75 32.91 -16.88
N SER A 125 -29.89 32.64 -15.58
CA SER A 125 -31.02 31.89 -14.99
C SER A 125 -30.66 31.37 -13.59
N ASP A 126 -31.47 31.85 -12.65
CA ASP A 126 -31.95 31.31 -11.37
C ASP A 126 -31.05 30.71 -10.29
N SER A 127 -31.34 31.24 -9.10
CA SER A 127 -30.90 30.96 -7.75
C SER A 127 -31.59 29.75 -7.12
N ASP A 128 -31.07 29.38 -5.94
CA ASP A 128 -31.67 28.53 -4.89
C ASP A 128 -31.41 27.02 -4.98
N ASP A 129 -30.19 26.63 -4.59
CA ASP A 129 -29.88 25.25 -4.18
C ASP A 129 -29.08 25.30 -2.86
N ALA A 130 -29.76 25.63 -1.76
CA ALA A 130 -29.25 25.39 -0.41
C ALA A 130 -29.21 23.86 -0.17
N PRO A 131 -28.12 23.28 0.36
CA PRO A 131 -28.09 21.86 0.66
C PRO A 131 -29.17 21.58 1.72
N SER A 132 -30.16 20.76 1.39
CA SER A 132 -31.22 20.36 2.33
C SER A 132 -30.61 19.80 3.62
N SER A 133 -31.19 20.14 4.79
CA SER A 133 -30.72 19.69 6.12
C SER A 133 -30.40 18.19 6.14
N ALA A 134 -31.25 17.38 5.51
CA ALA A 134 -31.07 15.94 5.38
C ALA A 134 -29.77 15.51 4.67
N ARG A 135 -29.29 16.27 3.67
CA ARG A 135 -27.99 15.99 3.01
C ARG A 135 -26.81 16.35 3.89
N LEU A 136 -26.93 17.43 4.68
CA LEU A 136 -25.92 17.80 5.68
C LEU A 136 -25.86 16.75 6.80
N GLU A 137 -26.99 16.41 7.40
CA GLU A 137 -27.08 15.38 8.46
C GLU A 137 -26.55 14.02 8.00
N ARG A 138 -26.89 13.58 6.79
CA ARG A 138 -26.35 12.33 6.23
C ARG A 138 -24.84 12.41 6.02
N ARG A 139 -24.30 13.54 5.55
CA ARG A 139 -22.83 13.74 5.44
C ARG A 139 -22.14 13.74 6.81
N TYR A 140 -22.71 14.42 7.80
CA TYR A 140 -22.18 14.39 9.17
C TYR A 140 -22.14 12.96 9.74
N SER A 141 -23.20 12.19 9.52
CA SER A 141 -23.27 10.79 9.97
C SER A 141 -22.25 9.88 9.26
N GLU A 142 -22.08 10.06 7.94
CA GLU A 142 -21.08 9.33 7.15
C GLU A 142 -19.64 9.71 7.56
N ASP A 143 -19.37 10.99 7.79
CA ASP A 143 -18.09 11.50 8.29
C ASP A 143 -17.79 10.96 9.70
N GLU A 144 -18.78 10.85 10.57
CA GLU A 144 -18.62 10.29 11.91
C GLU A 144 -18.35 8.78 11.88
N ALA A 145 -19.07 8.02 11.05
CA ALA A 145 -18.85 6.58 10.90
C ALA A 145 -17.47 6.26 10.32
N THR A 146 -17.03 7.01 9.30
CA THR A 146 -15.68 6.88 8.73
C THR A 146 -14.58 7.29 9.71
N THR A 147 -14.85 8.30 10.53
CA THR A 147 -13.97 8.73 11.62
C THR A 147 -13.83 7.65 12.69
N ALA A 148 -14.94 7.03 13.12
CA ALA A 148 -14.94 5.95 14.09
C ALA A 148 -14.21 4.70 13.56
N ALA A 149 -14.43 4.32 12.30
CA ALA A 149 -13.72 3.22 11.66
C ALA A 149 -12.20 3.48 11.59
N SER A 150 -11.82 4.71 11.25
CA SER A 150 -10.42 5.15 11.23
C SER A 150 -9.75 5.06 12.61
N ARG A 151 -10.41 5.53 13.68
CA ARG A 151 -9.88 5.41 15.04
C ARG A 151 -9.65 3.96 15.45
N ARG A 152 -10.64 3.08 15.23
CA ARG A 152 -10.53 1.65 15.53
C ARG A 152 -9.36 0.99 14.79
N LEU A 153 -9.07 1.40 13.55
CA LEU A 153 -7.93 0.87 12.80
C LEU A 153 -6.59 1.31 13.41
N VAL A 154 -6.45 2.58 13.81
CA VAL A 154 -5.24 3.07 14.49
C VAL A 154 -5.06 2.38 15.85
N GLU A 155 -6.14 2.24 16.63
CA GLU A 155 -6.13 1.54 17.92
C GLU A 155 -5.71 0.07 17.74
N MET A 156 -6.25 -0.63 16.75
CA MET A 156 -5.84 -2.01 16.41
C MET A 156 -4.34 -2.07 16.10
N ILE A 157 -3.81 -1.15 15.30
CA ILE A 157 -2.38 -1.10 14.94
C ILE A 157 -1.49 -0.86 16.18
N VAL A 158 -1.94 -0.02 17.11
CA VAL A 158 -1.24 0.22 18.39
C VAL A 158 -1.33 -0.99 19.33
N ASP A 159 -2.46 -1.69 19.34
CA ASP A 159 -2.67 -2.92 20.12
C ASP A 159 -1.74 -4.04 19.63
N ILE A 160 -1.53 -4.19 18.32
CA ILE A 160 -0.54 -5.14 17.76
C ILE A 160 0.84 -4.89 18.38
N GLU A 161 1.33 -3.64 18.36
CA GLU A 161 2.63 -3.29 18.94
C GLU A 161 2.67 -3.61 20.45
N SER A 162 1.62 -3.28 21.17
CA SER A 162 1.54 -3.46 22.63
C SER A 162 1.53 -4.93 23.03
N ARG A 163 0.80 -5.78 22.30
CA ARG A 163 0.78 -7.23 22.51
C ARG A 163 2.14 -7.87 22.25
N LEU A 164 2.82 -7.45 21.18
CA LEU A 164 4.12 -8.04 20.82
C LEU A 164 5.23 -7.61 21.77
N GLN A 165 5.22 -6.36 22.24
CA GLN A 165 6.11 -5.90 23.32
C GLN A 165 5.84 -6.65 24.63
N GLY A 166 4.57 -6.85 24.99
CA GLY A 166 4.18 -7.63 26.17
C GLY A 166 4.68 -9.08 26.12
N ASN A 167 4.53 -9.74 24.95
CA ASN A 167 5.02 -11.11 24.76
C ASN A 167 6.54 -11.21 24.88
N GLN A 168 7.30 -10.23 24.36
CA GLN A 168 8.76 -10.20 24.54
C GLN A 168 9.15 -10.06 26.00
N ASN A 169 8.46 -9.21 26.77
CA ASN A 169 8.72 -9.06 28.19
C ASN A 169 8.43 -10.36 28.97
N ILE A 170 7.34 -11.07 28.64
CA ILE A 170 7.02 -12.37 29.25
C ILE A 170 8.06 -13.42 28.88
N ASN A 171 8.50 -13.47 27.61
CA ASN A 171 9.55 -14.37 27.16
C ASN A 171 10.89 -14.09 27.86
N ASN A 172 11.22 -12.81 28.12
CA ASN A 172 12.42 -12.44 28.86
C ASN A 172 12.34 -12.85 30.35
N ILE A 173 11.14 -12.88 30.94
CA ILE A 173 10.94 -13.30 32.34
C ILE A 173 10.96 -14.84 32.48
N LEU A 174 10.33 -15.55 31.54
CA LEU A 174 10.19 -17.01 31.58
C LEU A 174 11.40 -17.74 30.95
N GLY A 175 12.04 -17.12 29.97
CA GLY A 175 13.21 -17.64 29.28
C GLY A 175 14.47 -17.23 30.03
N GLY A 176 15.01 -18.14 30.85
CA GLY A 176 16.37 -17.99 31.37
C GLY A 176 17.37 -17.65 30.26
N GLU A 177 18.44 -16.95 30.63
CA GLU A 177 19.45 -16.18 29.86
C GLU A 177 19.98 -16.71 28.50
N GLY A 178 19.49 -17.82 27.95
CA GLY A 178 20.08 -18.53 26.82
C GLY A 178 19.32 -18.52 25.48
N GLN A 179 18.07 -18.06 25.36
CA GLN A 179 17.26 -18.42 24.17
C GLN A 179 16.88 -17.32 23.17
N GLU A 180 16.97 -16.03 23.48
CA GLU A 180 16.61 -14.95 22.53
C GLU A 180 17.64 -13.79 22.45
N ASN A 181 18.93 -14.06 22.64
CA ASN A 181 19.91 -12.96 22.76
C ASN A 181 20.40 -12.36 21.43
N ASN A 182 20.09 -12.98 20.29
CA ASN A 182 20.49 -12.42 19.00
C ASN A 182 19.48 -11.37 18.52
N SER A 183 19.95 -10.15 18.24
CA SER A 183 19.19 -9.05 17.63
C SER A 183 18.34 -9.51 16.44
N ARG A 184 18.88 -10.42 15.63
CA ARG A 184 18.17 -10.97 14.47
C ARG A 184 16.95 -11.78 14.84
N GLN A 185 17.07 -12.70 15.80
CA GLN A 185 15.96 -13.57 16.18
C GLN A 185 14.80 -12.77 16.77
N ARG A 186 15.10 -11.78 17.62
CA ARG A 186 14.10 -10.88 18.19
C ARG A 186 13.38 -10.08 17.11
N THR A 187 14.14 -9.56 16.16
CA THR A 187 13.59 -8.74 15.07
C THR A 187 12.72 -9.55 14.13
N ILE A 188 13.16 -10.74 13.73
CA ILE A 188 12.37 -11.65 12.89
C ILE A 188 11.09 -12.09 13.62
N SER A 189 11.19 -12.45 14.90
CA SER A 189 10.03 -12.87 15.70
C SER A 189 9.00 -11.74 15.82
N LEU A 190 9.46 -10.51 16.05
CA LEU A 190 8.60 -9.33 16.08
C LEU A 190 7.93 -9.08 14.73
N MET A 191 8.69 -9.13 13.64
CA MET A 191 8.18 -8.91 12.29
C MET A 191 7.12 -9.96 11.90
N ILE A 192 7.36 -11.23 12.22
CA ILE A 192 6.40 -12.32 12.00
C ILE A 192 5.15 -12.12 12.86
N GLY A 193 5.30 -11.69 14.12
CA GLY A 193 4.19 -11.34 15.00
C GLY A 193 3.31 -10.25 14.39
N TRP A 194 3.93 -9.19 13.87
CA TRP A 194 3.25 -8.12 13.14
C TRP A 194 2.54 -8.64 11.89
N ALA A 195 3.23 -9.44 11.07
CA ALA A 195 2.69 -10.01 9.83
C ALA A 195 1.46 -10.92 10.06
N ASN A 196 1.41 -11.62 11.20
CA ASN A 196 0.30 -12.50 11.56
C ASN A 196 -0.93 -11.75 12.09
N LEU A 197 -0.76 -10.53 12.59
CA LEU A 197 -1.85 -9.74 13.17
C LEU A 197 -2.34 -8.62 12.24
N LEU A 198 -1.50 -8.16 11.30
CA LEU A 198 -1.83 -7.07 10.39
C LEU A 198 -2.50 -7.58 9.11
N HIS A 199 -3.83 -7.52 9.04
CA HIS A 199 -4.57 -7.84 7.82
C HIS A 199 -4.23 -6.87 6.67
N PRO A 200 -4.13 -7.36 5.42
CA PRO A 200 -4.49 -8.70 4.93
C PRO A 200 -3.31 -9.68 4.84
N ILE A 201 -2.16 -9.38 5.48
CA ILE A 201 -0.93 -10.19 5.35
C ILE A 201 -1.15 -11.69 5.69
N PRO A 202 -1.92 -12.06 6.73
CA PRO A 202 -2.20 -13.47 7.03
C PRO A 202 -2.96 -14.21 5.93
N GLU A 203 -3.69 -13.50 5.07
CA GLU A 203 -4.53 -14.07 4.01
C GLU A 203 -3.80 -14.19 2.67
N LEU A 204 -2.61 -13.61 2.53
CA LEU A 204 -1.85 -13.68 1.29
C LEU A 204 -1.38 -15.11 1.01
N PRO A 205 -1.13 -15.48 -0.26
CA PRO A 205 -0.43 -16.72 -0.58
C PRO A 205 0.93 -16.79 0.13
N PHE A 206 1.36 -17.99 0.55
CA PHE A 206 2.62 -18.16 1.28
C PHE A 206 3.84 -17.59 0.54
N ALA A 207 3.93 -17.82 -0.77
CA ALA A 207 5.00 -17.27 -1.61
C ALA A 207 5.03 -15.74 -1.59
N ASP A 208 3.87 -15.09 -1.67
CA ASP A 208 3.72 -13.64 -1.61
C ASP A 208 4.12 -13.09 -0.23
N LYS A 209 3.75 -13.78 0.86
CA LYS A 209 4.19 -13.39 2.21
C LYS A 209 5.71 -13.42 2.34
N VAL A 210 6.36 -14.47 1.83
CA VAL A 210 7.83 -14.60 1.89
C VAL A 210 8.50 -13.45 1.12
N LEU A 211 8.04 -13.16 -0.10
CA LEU A 211 8.57 -12.06 -0.91
C LEU A 211 8.39 -10.70 -0.21
N LEU A 212 7.19 -10.45 0.31
CA LEU A 212 6.86 -9.21 1.03
C LEU A 212 7.74 -9.02 2.26
N LEU A 213 7.81 -10.03 3.14
CA LEU A 213 8.56 -9.92 4.40
C LEU A 213 10.07 -9.84 4.17
N LYS A 214 10.61 -10.54 3.16
CA LYS A 214 12.01 -10.39 2.77
C LYS A 214 12.34 -8.96 2.33
N HIS A 215 11.49 -8.36 1.49
CA HIS A 215 11.67 -6.98 1.03
C HIS A 215 11.58 -5.97 2.17
N CYS A 216 10.64 -6.15 3.10
CA CYS A 216 10.38 -5.18 4.17
C CYS A 216 11.32 -5.35 5.37
N SER A 217 12.00 -6.49 5.50
CA SER A 217 12.79 -6.85 6.68
C SER A 217 13.82 -5.78 7.10
N PRO A 218 14.70 -5.25 6.22
CA PRO A 218 15.69 -4.26 6.63
C PRO A 218 15.05 -2.98 7.18
N ALA A 219 14.03 -2.45 6.49
CA ALA A 219 13.36 -1.22 6.88
C ALA A 219 12.56 -1.39 8.18
N PHE A 220 11.88 -2.52 8.34
CA PHE A 220 11.13 -2.84 9.57
C PHE A 220 12.07 -2.97 10.78
N SER A 221 13.18 -3.67 10.61
CA SER A 221 14.21 -3.88 11.64
C SER A 221 14.83 -2.57 12.11
N LEU A 222 15.21 -1.72 11.16
CA LEU A 222 15.75 -0.40 11.45
C LEU A 222 14.71 0.50 12.12
N LEU A 223 13.46 0.51 11.63
CA LEU A 223 12.39 1.29 12.24
C LEU A 223 12.10 0.85 13.68
N HIS A 224 12.17 -0.45 13.96
CA HIS A 224 12.07 -0.97 15.32
C HIS A 224 13.21 -0.47 16.22
N THR A 225 14.45 -0.51 15.72
CA THR A 225 15.63 0.02 16.43
C THR A 225 15.49 1.52 16.70
N VAL A 226 15.04 2.29 15.71
CA VAL A 226 14.77 3.73 15.83
C VAL A 226 13.70 3.99 16.89
N GLN A 227 12.59 3.26 16.87
CA GLN A 227 11.52 3.39 17.85
C GLN A 227 12.03 3.17 19.29
N ARG A 228 12.82 2.12 19.51
CA ARG A 228 13.43 1.81 20.82
C ARG A 228 14.41 2.89 21.27
N SER A 229 15.00 3.61 20.34
CA SER A 229 15.99 4.64 20.58
C SER A 229 15.39 6.06 20.67
N LEU A 230 14.06 6.24 20.49
CA LEU A 230 13.44 7.58 20.48
C LEU A 230 13.72 8.38 21.76
N SER A 231 13.62 7.71 22.91
CA SER A 231 13.81 8.32 24.24
C SER A 231 15.25 8.22 24.76
N SER A 232 16.14 7.53 24.04
CA SER A 232 17.53 7.28 24.46
C SER A 232 18.50 8.21 23.75
N THR A 233 19.57 8.64 24.40
CA THR A 233 20.68 9.35 23.74
C THR A 233 21.46 8.44 22.80
N HIS A 234 21.39 7.12 23.03
CA HIS A 234 22.13 6.10 22.30
C HIS A 234 21.19 5.22 21.46
N ILE A 235 21.77 4.50 20.50
CA ILE A 235 21.02 3.51 19.72
C ILE A 235 20.86 2.24 20.56
N VAL A 236 19.61 1.85 20.81
CA VAL A 236 19.24 0.64 21.51
C VAL A 236 18.90 -0.44 20.49
N LEU A 237 19.74 -1.46 20.39
CA LEU A 237 19.59 -2.58 19.47
C LEU A 237 18.40 -3.49 19.86
N PRO A 238 17.91 -4.35 18.95
CA PRO A 238 16.75 -5.21 19.23
C PRO A 238 16.94 -6.18 20.40
N ASN A 239 18.19 -6.54 20.73
CA ASN A 239 18.55 -7.37 21.88
C ASN A 239 18.78 -6.58 23.19
N ASP A 240 18.23 -5.37 23.29
CA ASP A 240 18.39 -4.44 24.43
C ASP A 240 19.81 -3.92 24.66
N THR A 241 20.79 -4.27 23.81
CA THR A 241 22.15 -3.73 23.94
C THR A 241 22.25 -2.29 23.45
N ILE A 242 23.03 -1.48 24.14
CA ILE A 242 23.27 -0.07 23.78
C ILE A 242 24.52 -0.01 22.90
N LEU A 243 24.37 0.52 21.68
CA LEU A 243 25.48 0.72 20.77
C LEU A 243 26.29 1.96 21.20
N THR A 244 27.48 1.72 21.76
CA THR A 244 28.41 2.78 22.17
C THR A 244 29.53 2.92 21.15
N LEU A 245 29.60 4.09 20.49
CA LEU A 245 30.69 4.38 19.56
C LEU A 245 31.96 4.75 20.34
N THR A 246 33.01 3.96 20.11
CA THR A 246 34.40 4.26 20.50
C THR A 246 35.23 4.69 19.28
N PRO A 247 36.36 5.40 19.46
CA PRO A 247 37.24 5.83 18.37
C PRO A 247 37.79 4.71 17.48
N PHE A 248 37.70 3.45 17.93
CA PHE A 248 38.22 2.28 17.22
C PHE A 248 37.18 1.58 16.31
N HIS A 249 35.96 2.08 16.26
CA HIS A 249 34.94 1.52 15.38
C HIS A 249 35.27 1.79 13.91
N TYR A 250 34.85 0.87 13.05
CA TYR A 250 35.04 1.00 11.63
C TYR A 250 34.26 2.21 11.09
N PRO A 251 34.83 2.94 10.11
CA PRO A 251 34.26 4.20 9.61
C PRO A 251 32.84 4.04 9.10
N ASP A 252 32.48 2.89 8.51
CA ASP A 252 31.12 2.64 8.03
C ASP A 252 30.09 2.59 9.16
N LEU A 253 30.46 2.10 10.36
CA LEU A 253 29.57 2.12 11.52
C LEU A 253 29.30 3.55 11.98
N VAL A 254 30.37 4.34 12.09
CA VAL A 254 30.25 5.74 12.52
C VAL A 254 29.39 6.51 11.52
N ALA A 255 29.61 6.29 10.22
CA ALA A 255 28.83 6.90 9.15
C ALA A 255 27.35 6.50 9.22
N ILE A 256 27.03 5.20 9.37
CA ILE A 256 25.63 4.77 9.40
C ILE A 256 24.92 5.20 10.68
N VAL A 257 25.59 5.18 11.83
CA VAL A 257 25.03 5.65 13.09
C VAL A 257 24.74 7.15 13.01
N SER A 258 25.64 7.94 12.41
CA SER A 258 25.40 9.37 12.17
C SER A 258 24.17 9.58 11.29
N ARG A 259 24.04 8.81 10.19
CA ARG A 259 22.84 8.86 9.34
C ARG A 259 21.56 8.48 10.08
N ILE A 260 21.58 7.45 10.92
CA ILE A 260 20.41 7.05 11.73
C ILE A 260 20.01 8.17 12.71
N LEU A 261 21.01 8.80 13.36
CA LEU A 261 20.78 9.91 14.28
C LEU A 261 20.22 11.14 13.56
N ASP A 262 20.81 11.54 12.45
CA ASP A 262 20.51 12.80 11.76
C ASP A 262 19.28 12.71 10.85
N GLU A 263 19.10 11.60 10.13
CA GLU A 263 18.03 11.44 9.14
C GLU A 263 16.75 10.81 9.71
N LEU A 264 16.84 10.05 10.81
CA LEU A 264 15.68 9.33 11.38
C LEU A 264 15.33 9.81 12.78
N LEU A 265 16.25 9.70 13.74
CA LEU A 265 15.96 9.99 15.14
C LEU A 265 15.74 11.48 15.40
N THR A 266 16.60 12.35 14.86
CA THR A 266 16.48 13.81 15.06
C THR A 266 15.17 14.36 14.50
N PRO A 267 14.75 14.03 13.25
CA PRO A 267 13.45 14.45 12.74
C PRO A 267 12.27 13.90 13.54
N LEU A 268 12.29 12.62 13.91
CA LEU A 268 11.20 11.99 14.69
C LEU A 268 11.08 12.56 16.11
N ARG A 269 12.21 12.86 16.76
CA ARG A 269 12.22 13.54 18.07
C ARG A 269 11.75 14.98 17.96
N ARG A 270 12.15 15.71 16.92
CA ARG A 270 11.73 17.10 16.70
C ARG A 270 10.21 17.25 16.58
N ILE A 271 9.53 16.27 15.99
CA ILE A 271 8.06 16.27 15.89
C ILE A 271 7.37 15.64 17.10
N ASN A 272 8.12 15.15 18.11
CA ASN A 272 7.60 14.37 19.22
C ASN A 272 6.68 13.25 18.73
N VAL A 273 7.24 12.32 17.96
CA VAL A 273 6.47 11.22 17.36
C VAL A 273 5.80 10.37 18.45
N GLU A 274 4.51 10.12 18.29
CA GLU A 274 3.72 9.31 19.22
C GLU A 274 3.78 7.82 18.86
N LYS A 275 3.47 6.93 19.83
CA LYS A 275 3.41 5.48 19.61
C LYS A 275 2.47 5.12 18.45
N ALA A 276 1.32 5.78 18.35
CA ALA A 276 0.36 5.58 17.27
C ALA A 276 0.96 5.85 15.87
N GLU A 277 1.76 6.91 15.76
CA GLU A 277 2.38 7.32 14.50
C GLU A 277 3.48 6.35 14.08
N VAL A 278 4.33 5.91 15.02
CA VAL A 278 5.38 4.92 14.74
C VAL A 278 4.78 3.55 14.39
N SER A 279 3.74 3.12 15.11
CA SER A 279 3.02 1.87 14.79
C SER A 279 2.37 1.93 13.41
N ALA A 280 1.81 3.09 13.02
CA ALA A 280 1.31 3.30 11.66
C ALA A 280 2.44 3.25 10.62
N LEU A 281 3.61 3.85 10.87
CA LEU A 281 4.77 3.74 9.99
C LEU A 281 5.22 2.29 9.80
N LYS A 282 5.25 1.48 10.87
CA LYS A 282 5.53 0.03 10.79
C LYS A 282 4.53 -0.70 9.90
N ALA A 283 3.24 -0.41 10.07
CA ALA A 283 2.19 -0.98 9.22
C ALA A 283 2.37 -0.59 7.75
N LEU A 284 2.69 0.69 7.46
CA LEU A 284 2.94 1.16 6.10
C LEU A 284 4.15 0.49 5.45
N VAL A 285 5.22 0.24 6.21
CA VAL A 285 6.40 -0.50 5.73
C VAL A 285 6.04 -1.95 5.37
N LEU A 286 5.23 -2.63 6.18
CA LEU A 286 4.81 -4.02 5.90
C LEU A 286 3.76 -4.12 4.80
N LEU A 287 2.94 -3.09 4.59
CA LEU A 287 1.91 -3.03 3.55
C LEU A 287 2.49 -2.47 2.23
N HIS A 288 3.61 -3.02 1.75
CA HIS A 288 4.27 -2.59 0.52
C HIS A 288 3.73 -3.34 -0.72
N PRO A 289 2.93 -2.70 -1.60
CA PRO A 289 2.27 -3.41 -2.71
C PRO A 289 3.14 -3.58 -3.97
N ASP A 290 4.28 -2.90 -4.04
CA ASP A 290 5.11 -2.81 -5.25
C ASP A 290 6.37 -3.69 -5.18
N VAL A 291 6.29 -4.81 -4.46
CA VAL A 291 7.34 -5.83 -4.43
C VAL A 291 7.28 -6.68 -5.70
N THR A 292 8.43 -6.86 -6.34
CA THR A 292 8.59 -7.70 -7.54
C THR A 292 8.21 -9.15 -7.26
N GLY A 293 7.37 -9.75 -8.11
CA GLY A 293 6.96 -11.16 -8.01
C GLY A 293 5.65 -11.40 -7.26
N LEU A 294 5.05 -10.38 -6.62
CA LEU A 294 3.73 -10.52 -6.00
C LEU A 294 2.62 -10.73 -7.03
N THR A 295 1.64 -11.58 -6.68
CA THR A 295 0.42 -11.72 -7.49
C THR A 295 -0.39 -10.41 -7.53
N ILE A 296 -1.09 -10.16 -8.64
CA ILE A 296 -1.90 -8.93 -8.82
C ILE A 296 -2.93 -8.77 -7.69
N VAL A 297 -3.58 -9.87 -7.29
CA VAL A 297 -4.56 -9.89 -6.19
C VAL A 297 -3.93 -9.45 -4.86
N SER A 298 -2.74 -9.96 -4.53
CA SER A 298 -2.02 -9.55 -3.33
C SER A 298 -1.60 -8.08 -3.38
N ARG A 299 -1.16 -7.59 -4.53
CA ARG A 299 -0.81 -6.16 -4.72
C ARG A 299 -2.00 -5.23 -4.49
N GLU A 300 -3.18 -5.61 -4.99
CA GLU A 300 -4.42 -4.86 -4.80
C GLU A 300 -4.84 -4.85 -3.32
N LYS A 301 -4.86 -6.02 -2.67
CA LYS A 301 -5.15 -6.14 -1.23
C LYS A 301 -4.21 -5.29 -0.36
N LEU A 302 -2.90 -5.36 -0.63
CA LEU A 302 -1.87 -4.59 0.08
C LEU A 302 -2.05 -3.08 -0.15
N ARG A 303 -2.35 -2.66 -1.37
CA ARG A 303 -2.59 -1.25 -1.71
C ARG A 303 -3.83 -0.70 -1.01
N GLU A 304 -4.93 -1.44 -1.04
CA GLU A 304 -6.17 -1.04 -0.36
C GLU A 304 -5.95 -0.90 1.14
N ALA A 305 -5.28 -1.87 1.77
CA ALA A 305 -4.95 -1.83 3.19
C ALA A 305 -4.03 -0.66 3.54
N ARG A 306 -2.96 -0.43 2.75
CA ARG A 306 -2.04 0.69 2.92
C ARG A 306 -2.78 2.04 2.85
N ASP A 307 -3.64 2.20 1.87
CA ASP A 307 -4.44 3.42 1.70
C ASP A 307 -5.45 3.57 2.85
N GLY A 308 -5.98 2.46 3.37
CA GLY A 308 -6.79 2.42 4.60
C GLY A 308 -6.03 2.96 5.82
N VAL A 309 -4.80 2.51 6.05
CA VAL A 309 -3.93 2.99 7.13
C VAL A 309 -3.61 4.49 6.97
N LEU A 310 -3.31 4.96 5.75
CA LEU A 310 -3.05 6.38 5.49
C LEU A 310 -4.27 7.26 5.79
N ARG A 311 -5.48 6.86 5.35
CA ARG A 311 -6.72 7.58 5.66
C ARG A 311 -7.00 7.58 7.16
N ALA A 312 -6.76 6.46 7.83
CA ALA A 312 -6.98 6.33 9.26
C ALA A 312 -6.02 7.21 10.07
N LEU A 313 -4.73 7.22 9.72
CA LEU A 313 -3.72 8.08 10.33
C LEU A 313 -4.05 9.57 10.10
N PHE A 314 -4.41 9.98 8.88
CA PHE A 314 -4.82 11.36 8.61
C PHE A 314 -6.02 11.77 9.46
N THR A 315 -7.00 10.88 9.60
CA THR A 315 -8.20 11.13 10.39
C THR A 315 -7.92 11.19 11.89
N TYR A 316 -7.02 10.35 12.40
CA TYR A 316 -6.50 10.41 13.77
C TYR A 316 -5.83 11.76 14.04
N LEU A 317 -4.90 12.17 13.17
CA LEU A 317 -4.18 13.45 13.31
C LEU A 317 -5.13 14.66 13.25
N LYS A 318 -6.13 14.63 12.35
CA LYS A 318 -7.15 15.67 12.22
C LYS A 318 -7.97 15.91 13.50
N GLN A 319 -8.04 14.91 14.40
CA GLN A 319 -8.76 15.03 15.67
C GLN A 319 -7.95 15.77 16.74
N ILE A 320 -6.62 15.75 16.60
CA ILE A 320 -5.68 16.27 17.60
C ILE A 320 -5.10 17.62 17.14
N LEU A 321 -5.05 17.86 15.83
CA LEU A 321 -4.34 18.99 15.22
C LEU A 321 -5.26 19.82 14.32
N SER A 322 -4.82 21.06 14.07
CA SER A 322 -5.48 21.92 13.07
C SER A 322 -5.36 21.30 11.67
N PRO A 323 -6.26 21.62 10.71
CA PRO A 323 -6.20 21.05 9.35
C PRO A 323 -4.88 21.33 8.62
N GLY A 324 -4.29 22.50 8.82
CA GLY A 324 -2.98 22.86 8.25
C GLY A 324 -1.88 21.98 8.83
N ASP A 325 -1.81 21.90 10.17
CA ASP A 325 -0.78 21.14 10.88
C ASP A 325 -0.91 19.64 10.66
N THR A 326 -2.13 19.12 10.48
CA THR A 326 -2.41 17.72 10.15
C THR A 326 -1.66 17.30 8.88
N SER A 327 -1.77 18.11 7.83
CA SER A 327 -1.13 17.81 6.54
C SER A 327 0.39 17.85 6.66
N VAL A 328 0.93 18.87 7.32
CA VAL A 328 2.37 19.02 7.55
C VAL A 328 2.92 17.88 8.39
N ARG A 329 2.22 17.49 9.46
CA ARG A 329 2.64 16.40 10.35
C ARG A 329 2.62 15.05 9.63
N LEU A 330 1.56 14.75 8.88
CA LEU A 330 1.52 13.54 8.06
C LEU A 330 2.64 13.53 7.02
N SER A 331 2.88 14.64 6.33
CA SER A 331 3.97 14.75 5.36
C SER A 331 5.35 14.53 6.00
N ASN A 332 5.61 15.12 7.17
CA ASN A 332 6.86 14.92 7.90
C ASN A 332 7.07 13.45 8.29
N LEU A 333 6.01 12.75 8.73
CA LEU A 333 6.07 11.32 9.04
C LEU A 333 6.39 10.48 7.79
N LEU A 334 5.73 10.75 6.67
CA LEU A 334 5.92 9.99 5.43
C LEU A 334 7.29 10.24 4.79
N LEU A 335 7.87 11.43 4.97
CA LEU A 335 9.22 11.76 4.49
C LEU A 335 10.34 11.02 5.23
N ILE A 336 10.05 10.35 6.36
CA ILE A 336 10.99 9.45 7.02
C ILE A 336 11.20 8.16 6.21
N ILE A 337 10.18 7.70 5.48
CA ILE A 337 10.19 6.40 4.78
C ILE A 337 11.33 6.31 3.74
N PRO A 338 11.57 7.30 2.86
CA PRO A 338 12.69 7.26 1.91
C PRO A 338 14.06 7.13 2.59
N SER A 339 14.36 7.93 3.61
CA SER A 339 15.61 7.84 4.37
C SER A 339 15.74 6.50 5.09
N LEU A 340 14.63 5.99 5.66
CA LEU A 340 14.58 4.69 6.32
C LEU A 340 15.00 3.58 5.35
N TYR A 341 14.41 3.51 4.15
CA TYR A 341 14.76 2.49 3.16
C TYR A 341 16.21 2.66 2.65
N SER A 342 16.68 3.89 2.46
CA SER A 342 18.07 4.16 2.04
C SER A 342 19.08 3.61 3.05
N ILE A 343 18.92 3.96 4.33
CA ILE A 343 19.81 3.51 5.41
C ILE A 343 19.69 1.99 5.60
N ALA A 344 18.47 1.46 5.61
CA ALA A 344 18.21 0.03 5.78
C ALA A 344 18.86 -0.81 4.67
N GLN A 345 18.84 -0.33 3.42
CA GLN A 345 19.50 -1.01 2.31
C GLN A 345 21.02 -1.02 2.46
N THR A 346 21.61 0.10 2.92
CA THR A 346 23.06 0.15 3.23
C THR A 346 23.43 -0.84 4.33
N LEU A 347 22.61 -0.94 5.39
CA LEU A 347 22.81 -1.91 6.47
C LEU A 347 22.73 -3.36 5.95
N ALA A 348 21.76 -3.66 5.07
CA ALA A 348 21.58 -5.00 4.53
C ALA A 348 22.70 -5.43 3.55
N GLN A 349 23.31 -4.47 2.85
CA GLN A 349 24.41 -4.73 1.91
C GLN A 349 25.76 -4.97 2.60
N ASN A 350 25.97 -4.45 3.81
CA ASN A 350 27.19 -4.65 4.57
C ASN A 350 26.98 -5.73 5.64
N ASN A 351 27.60 -6.91 5.48
CA ASN A 351 27.39 -8.04 6.38
C ASN A 351 27.73 -7.73 7.85
N GLN A 352 28.78 -6.94 8.11
CA GLN A 352 29.16 -6.60 9.49
C GLN A 352 28.11 -5.71 10.16
N LEU A 353 27.60 -4.72 9.43
CA LEU A 353 26.49 -3.88 9.89
C LEU A 353 25.20 -4.69 10.03
N GLY A 354 24.92 -5.55 9.07
CA GLY A 354 23.77 -6.45 9.07
C GLY A 354 23.71 -7.31 10.32
N VAL A 355 24.84 -7.86 10.77
CA VAL A 355 24.91 -8.66 12.00
C VAL A 355 24.53 -7.82 13.23
N ILE A 356 25.08 -6.61 13.37
CA ILE A 356 24.83 -5.74 14.54
C ILE A 356 23.34 -5.37 14.64
N PHE A 357 22.74 -4.99 13.52
CA PHE A 357 21.34 -4.56 13.45
C PHE A 357 20.34 -5.73 13.31
N GLY A 358 20.82 -6.98 13.32
CA GLY A 358 19.96 -8.17 13.28
C GLY A 358 19.36 -8.50 11.90
N LEU A 359 20.03 -8.10 10.82
CA LEU A 359 19.61 -8.35 9.43
C LEU A 359 20.24 -9.61 8.82
N THR A 360 21.48 -9.94 9.19
CA THR A 360 22.23 -11.09 8.64
C THR A 360 22.68 -12.04 9.75
N ASP A 361 23.02 -13.28 9.38
CA ASP A 361 23.53 -14.28 10.33
C ASP A 361 24.99 -14.02 10.70
N GLN A 362 25.35 -14.34 11.95
CA GLN A 362 26.75 -14.40 12.36
C GLN A 362 27.43 -15.57 11.65
N THR A 363 28.11 -15.31 10.54
CA THR A 363 29.10 -16.25 10.00
C THR A 363 30.27 -16.30 10.99
N SER A 364 30.61 -17.50 11.50
CA SER A 364 31.67 -17.89 12.44
C SER A 364 32.79 -16.87 12.75
N PRO A 365 33.29 -16.81 14.01
CA PRO A 365 34.02 -15.67 14.54
C PRO A 365 35.37 -15.48 13.84
N SER A 366 35.50 -14.41 13.07
CA SER A 366 36.80 -13.75 12.90
C SER A 366 36.92 -12.67 13.97
N ASN A 367 37.85 -12.89 14.90
CA ASN A 367 38.16 -12.05 16.06
C ASN A 367 38.25 -10.56 15.72
N LYS A 368 37.20 -9.79 16.02
CA LYS A 368 37.28 -8.41 16.54
C LYS A 368 36.15 -8.22 17.54
N HIS A 369 36.50 -8.31 18.82
CA HIS A 369 35.59 -8.07 19.94
C HIS A 369 34.93 -6.70 19.77
N VAL A 370 33.63 -6.67 19.43
CA VAL A 370 32.81 -5.49 19.67
C VAL A 370 32.57 -5.49 21.17
N THR A 371 33.16 -4.55 21.89
CA THR A 371 32.97 -4.40 23.33
C THR A 371 31.54 -3.92 23.58
N LEU A 372 30.60 -4.86 23.72
CA LEU A 372 29.30 -4.66 24.31
C LEU A 372 29.48 -4.76 25.82
N MET A 373 29.48 -3.64 26.53
CA MET A 373 29.47 -3.65 28.00
C MET A 373 28.02 -3.76 28.47
N THR A 374 27.72 -4.85 29.18
CA THR A 374 26.53 -4.99 30.01
C THR A 374 27.01 -4.83 31.46
N ASP A 375 27.10 -3.59 31.94
CA ASP A 375 27.43 -3.33 33.35
C ASP A 375 26.15 -3.03 34.15
N CYS A 376 25.82 -4.03 34.98
CA CYS A 376 25.27 -4.02 36.33
C CYS A 376 24.41 -2.82 36.81
N ILE A 377 23.16 -3.12 37.12
CA ILE A 377 22.49 -2.59 38.32
C ILE A 377 22.34 -3.79 39.27
N ASP A 378 23.19 -3.85 40.29
CA ASP A 378 23.11 -4.78 41.41
C ASP A 378 22.81 -3.96 42.66
N GLU A 379 21.62 -4.15 43.25
CA GLU A 379 21.35 -3.87 44.66
C GLU A 379 20.21 -4.76 45.17
N HIS A 380 20.56 -5.56 46.19
CA HIS A 380 19.74 -6.20 47.23
C HIS A 380 19.21 -7.65 47.06
N GLN A 381 20.04 -8.57 47.59
CA GLN A 381 19.84 -9.33 48.83
C GLN A 381 18.97 -10.61 48.82
N ASP A 382 19.68 -11.73 49.03
CA ASP A 382 19.36 -12.94 49.81
C ASP A 382 17.88 -13.34 49.97
N VAL A 383 17.53 -14.54 49.48
CA VAL A 383 17.22 -15.72 50.32
C VAL A 383 17.10 -16.97 49.42
N LYS A 384 17.85 -17.99 49.80
CA LYS A 384 18.00 -19.31 49.22
C LYS A 384 16.89 -20.26 49.72
N GLU A 385 16.61 -21.28 48.92
CA GLU A 385 15.96 -22.55 49.29
C GLU A 385 14.46 -22.47 49.68
N ASP A 386 13.58 -22.97 48.80
CA ASP A 386 12.99 -24.28 49.12
C ASP A 386 12.45 -25.05 47.91
N LEU A 387 12.68 -26.35 48.03
CA LEU A 387 12.55 -27.40 47.06
C LEU A 387 11.09 -27.78 46.79
N SER A 388 10.85 -28.24 45.55
CA SER A 388 9.97 -29.37 45.20
C SER A 388 8.57 -29.41 45.83
N ASN A 389 7.54 -29.18 45.03
CA ASN A 389 6.32 -29.99 44.97
C ASN A 389 5.32 -29.30 44.04
N LEU A 390 5.10 -29.82 42.83
CA LEU A 390 3.79 -29.92 42.17
C LEU A 390 3.97 -30.45 40.74
N SER A 391 4.11 -31.77 40.68
CA SER A 391 3.70 -32.57 39.54
C SER A 391 2.17 -32.61 39.49
N LYS A 392 1.62 -32.66 38.25
CA LYS A 392 0.23 -32.86 37.84
C LYS A 392 -0.59 -31.58 37.64
N ASP A 393 -0.68 -31.10 36.41
CA ASP A 393 -1.77 -31.53 35.53
C ASP A 393 -1.56 -31.17 34.06
N ASN A 394 -1.92 -32.14 33.23
CA ASN A 394 -1.84 -32.16 31.78
C ASN A 394 -2.89 -31.23 31.13
N ASN A 395 -2.62 -30.94 29.84
CA ASN A 395 -3.55 -30.55 28.77
C ASN A 395 -3.61 -29.05 28.44
N ASN A 396 -2.73 -28.62 27.53
CA ASN A 396 -3.11 -27.92 26.29
C ASN A 396 -1.87 -27.68 25.40
N VAL A 397 -1.39 -28.75 24.77
CA VAL A 397 -0.48 -28.66 23.62
C VAL A 397 -1.28 -29.07 22.39
N LEU A 398 -1.75 -28.11 21.60
CA LEU A 398 -2.29 -28.41 20.27
C LEU A 398 -2.02 -27.28 19.25
N PHE A 399 -1.00 -27.55 18.42
CA PHE A 399 -0.90 -27.20 17.00
C PHE A 399 -0.94 -25.73 16.56
N THR A 400 0.22 -25.20 16.14
CA THR A 400 0.44 -24.84 14.73
C THR A 400 1.92 -25.02 14.38
N LYS A 401 2.27 -26.05 13.61
CA LYS A 401 3.62 -26.36 13.10
C LYS A 401 4.04 -25.52 11.87
N THR A 402 3.36 -24.41 11.61
CA THR A 402 3.57 -23.51 10.47
C THR A 402 4.54 -22.32 10.69
N PRO A 403 4.84 -21.81 11.91
CA PRO A 403 5.69 -20.61 12.05
C PRO A 403 7.18 -20.87 11.83
N THR A 404 7.65 -22.11 11.99
CA THR A 404 9.08 -22.45 11.87
C THR A 404 9.58 -22.36 10.43
N MET A 405 8.75 -22.72 9.45
CA MET A 405 9.13 -22.69 8.02
C MET A 405 9.32 -21.25 7.52
N LEU A 406 8.43 -20.33 7.88
CA LEU A 406 8.54 -18.92 7.48
C LEU A 406 9.73 -18.25 8.16
N THR A 407 9.94 -18.53 9.44
CA THR A 407 11.12 -18.07 10.21
C THR A 407 12.41 -18.53 9.53
N ASN A 408 12.50 -19.82 9.18
CA ASN A 408 13.68 -20.36 8.50
C ASN A 408 13.85 -19.82 7.07
N LEU A 409 12.78 -19.63 6.29
CA LEU A 409 12.86 -19.11 4.92
C LEU A 409 13.23 -17.62 4.84
N ILE A 410 12.79 -16.83 5.81
CA ILE A 410 13.22 -15.44 5.98
C ILE A 410 14.66 -15.43 6.50
N ALA A 411 15.03 -16.39 7.34
CA ALA A 411 16.38 -16.52 7.88
C ALA A 411 17.44 -16.93 6.83
N SER A 412 17.15 -17.88 5.94
CA SER A 412 18.18 -18.58 5.16
C SER A 412 18.80 -17.88 3.94
N GLN A 413 18.58 -16.57 3.69
CA GLN A 413 19.15 -15.93 2.49
C GLN A 413 19.82 -14.57 2.73
N ALA A 414 21.13 -14.67 3.00
CA ALA A 414 22.16 -13.72 2.61
C ALA A 414 23.26 -14.50 1.84
N ILE A 415 22.93 -15.14 0.69
CA ILE A 415 23.92 -15.85 -0.15
C ILE A 415 23.59 -15.68 -1.65
N SER A 416 24.59 -15.09 -2.34
CA SER A 416 24.92 -15.10 -3.79
C SER A 416 23.92 -14.57 -4.83
N THR A 417 24.06 -13.30 -5.17
CA THR A 417 23.99 -12.85 -6.57
C THR A 417 25.36 -13.08 -7.22
N HIS A 418 25.56 -14.18 -7.96
CA HIS A 418 26.42 -14.25 -9.15
C HIS A 418 26.38 -15.65 -9.80
N ASP A 419 26.25 -15.62 -11.13
CA ASP A 419 26.72 -16.57 -12.14
C ASP A 419 25.89 -17.79 -12.59
N ASN A 420 25.54 -17.68 -13.88
CA ASN A 420 25.50 -18.69 -14.94
C ASN A 420 24.46 -19.83 -14.85
N LEU A 421 23.40 -19.70 -15.65
CA LEU A 421 23.01 -20.79 -16.54
C LEU A 421 22.40 -20.21 -17.84
N GLN A 422 23.08 -20.49 -18.95
CA GLN A 422 22.60 -20.29 -20.31
C GLN A 422 21.34 -21.13 -20.54
N THR A 423 20.23 -20.53 -20.97
CA THR A 423 19.33 -21.20 -21.90
C THR A 423 18.61 -20.19 -22.79
N THR A 424 18.85 -20.39 -24.07
CA THR A 424 18.36 -19.72 -25.27
C THR A 424 16.84 -19.56 -25.36
N ALA A 425 16.37 -18.34 -25.68
CA ALA A 425 15.21 -18.13 -26.56
C ALA A 425 15.24 -16.72 -27.16
N THR A 426 15.51 -16.71 -28.46
CA THR A 426 15.55 -15.64 -29.46
C THR A 426 14.24 -14.87 -29.60
N ILE A 427 14.27 -13.53 -29.53
CA ILE A 427 13.37 -12.65 -30.32
C ILE A 427 14.14 -11.38 -30.77
N THR A 428 14.42 -11.35 -32.08
CA THR A 428 14.74 -10.22 -32.98
C THR A 428 13.63 -9.13 -32.94
N ASN A 429 13.78 -7.83 -33.16
CA ASN A 429 14.80 -6.98 -33.79
C ASN A 429 14.50 -5.49 -33.40
N PRO A 430 15.47 -4.56 -33.60
CA PRO A 430 15.47 -3.18 -33.07
C PRO A 430 15.34 -2.08 -34.16
N VAL A 431 14.87 -0.86 -33.81
CA VAL A 431 15.11 0.43 -34.53
C VAL A 431 14.77 1.57 -33.51
N ALA A 432 15.71 2.26 -32.85
CA ALA A 432 16.56 3.41 -33.22
C ALA A 432 16.11 4.75 -32.57
N LEU A 433 16.75 5.11 -31.44
CA LEU A 433 17.61 6.30 -31.14
C LEU A 433 17.50 7.58 -32.03
N PRO A 434 18.02 8.79 -31.64
CA PRO A 434 18.55 9.27 -30.34
C PRO A 434 18.41 10.81 -30.05
N LEU A 435 19.12 11.28 -28.99
CA LEU A 435 19.79 12.59 -28.79
C LEU A 435 19.12 13.66 -27.90
N LEU A 436 19.57 13.70 -26.63
CA LEU A 436 19.72 14.92 -25.82
C LEU A 436 21.20 15.34 -25.83
N SER A 437 21.46 16.64 -25.92
CA SER A 437 22.72 17.25 -25.47
C SER A 437 22.50 18.66 -24.90
N SER A 438 23.15 18.91 -23.76
CA SER A 438 23.62 20.20 -23.19
C SER A 438 22.56 21.30 -22.93
N SER A 439 22.42 21.92 -21.76
CA SER A 439 23.48 22.43 -20.88
C SER A 439 22.87 23.13 -19.64
N THR A 440 23.67 23.18 -18.56
CA THR A 440 23.75 24.22 -17.50
C THR A 440 22.63 24.38 -16.44
N LEU A 441 22.92 23.79 -15.26
CA LEU A 441 22.80 24.26 -13.84
C LEU A 441 22.72 25.81 -13.61
N PRO A 442 22.50 26.33 -12.37
CA PRO A 442 21.69 25.88 -11.20
C PRO A 442 21.00 27.05 -10.40
N LEU A 443 20.37 26.70 -9.26
CA LEU A 443 20.17 27.53 -8.02
C LEU A 443 19.18 28.72 -8.04
N GLN A 444 18.07 28.61 -7.31
CA GLN A 444 17.87 29.29 -6.00
C GLN A 444 16.45 29.04 -5.44
N MET A 445 16.37 28.42 -4.25
CA MET A 445 15.24 28.54 -3.34
C MET A 445 15.25 29.94 -2.71
N LYS A 446 14.10 30.61 -2.70
CA LYS A 446 13.76 31.67 -1.73
C LYS A 446 12.38 31.37 -1.16
N MET A 447 12.35 30.98 0.11
CA MET A 447 11.18 31.15 0.98
C MET A 447 10.90 32.64 1.13
N PHE A 448 9.62 33.03 1.13
CA PHE A 448 9.16 34.16 1.91
C PHE A 448 7.89 33.74 2.65
N MET A 449 7.96 33.87 3.97
CA MET A 449 6.82 33.95 4.85
C MET A 449 6.09 35.27 4.59
N THR A 450 4.77 35.18 4.46
CA THR A 450 3.75 36.08 5.02
C THR A 450 2.46 35.31 5.11
#